data_AF-A0A3D5JQI9-F1
#
_entry.id   AF-A0A3D5JQI9-F1
#
_cell.length_a   1.000
_cell.length_b   1.000
_cell.length_c   1.000
_cell.angle_alpha   90.00
_cell.angle_beta   90.00
_cell.angle_gamma   90.00
#
_symmetry.space_group_name_H-M   'P 1'
#
loop_
_entity.id
_entity.type
_entity.pdbx_description
1 polymer ?
#
loop_
_entity_poly.entity_id
_entity_poly.type
_entity_poly.pdbx_seq_one_letter_code
_entity_poly.pdbx_strand_id
1 'polypeptide(L)'
;MLADPAPLTLADQWRARDLAVLWHPCTQMREHPDTLPLLPIARGEGPWLVDHDGKRYLDAVSSWWTNLFGHAQPRIGAAIARQATQLEQVMLAGFSHEPAVLLAERLLAIAPRQAGRDPLAKVFYADNGSAGVEVALKMAFHYFRNRGEHHRTRFVALENGYHGETLGALSVGDIPLYRRVYAPLLTEALFAPSPDAYLAEPGQSAAQRAHQAADALATLFDQHPGEICAVILEPRLQCAGGMRMHDPVYLQRARELCDANGAFLIADEIATGFGRTGTLFACEQAGVMPDLLCLSKGLTGGFLPLSAVLATQALYDAFLDDSRERAFLHSHSYTGNPLACAAALATL
;
A
#
# COMPACT_ATOMS: atom_id res chain seq x y z
N MET A 1 43.35 16.85 -35.16
CA MET A 1 43.50 16.09 -33.90
C MET A 1 42.10 15.87 -33.34
N LEU A 2 41.58 14.66 -33.46
CA LEU A 2 40.42 14.27 -32.66
C LEU A 2 40.93 14.14 -31.23
N ALA A 3 40.43 14.96 -30.32
CA ALA A 3 40.76 14.84 -28.90
C ALA A 3 40.36 13.43 -28.44
N ASP A 4 41.22 12.77 -27.68
CA ASP A 4 40.86 11.53 -27.00
C ASP A 4 39.56 11.77 -26.22
N PRO A 5 38.59 10.85 -26.25
CA PRO A 5 37.37 10.99 -25.48
C PRO A 5 37.74 11.18 -24.01
N ALA A 6 37.13 12.18 -23.38
CA ALA A 6 37.33 12.45 -21.96
C ALA A 6 37.07 11.16 -21.16
N PRO A 7 37.89 10.86 -20.12
CA PRO A 7 37.70 9.67 -19.31
C PRO A 7 36.30 9.69 -18.69
N LEU A 8 35.63 8.53 -18.71
CA LEU A 8 34.30 8.34 -18.12
C LEU A 8 34.31 8.76 -16.65
N THR A 9 33.31 9.53 -16.23
CA THR A 9 33.09 9.88 -14.82
C THR A 9 32.85 8.63 -13.97
N LEU A 10 32.95 8.75 -12.64
CA LEU A 10 32.67 7.59 -11.79
C LEU A 10 31.19 7.19 -11.90
N ALA A 11 30.28 8.17 -12.04
CA ALA A 11 28.87 7.90 -12.32
C ALA A 11 28.69 7.14 -13.65
N ASP A 12 29.38 7.50 -14.72
CA ASP A 12 29.27 6.80 -16.01
C ASP A 12 29.76 5.35 -15.94
N GLN A 13 30.82 5.09 -15.17
CA GLN A 13 31.31 3.73 -14.93
C GLN A 13 30.26 2.88 -14.18
N TRP A 14 29.62 3.44 -13.15
CA TRP A 14 28.55 2.74 -12.42
C TRP A 14 27.32 2.51 -13.29
N ARG A 15 26.90 3.51 -14.06
CA ARG A 15 25.82 3.41 -15.04
C ARG A 15 26.06 2.28 -16.05
N ALA A 16 27.27 2.19 -16.61
CA ALA A 16 27.61 1.14 -17.57
C ALA A 16 27.55 -0.26 -16.95
N ARG A 17 28.05 -0.41 -15.72
CA ARG A 17 27.99 -1.69 -14.98
C ARG A 17 26.56 -2.08 -14.63
N ASP A 18 25.74 -1.11 -14.23
CA ASP A 18 24.32 -1.28 -13.94
C ASP A 18 23.58 -1.81 -15.17
N LEU A 19 23.67 -1.11 -16.30
CA LEU A 19 22.97 -1.49 -17.54
C LEU A 19 23.40 -2.86 -18.09
N ALA A 20 24.58 -3.35 -17.71
CA ALA A 20 25.05 -4.67 -18.09
C ALA A 20 24.41 -5.81 -17.30
N VAL A 21 23.85 -5.55 -16.11
CA VAL A 21 23.45 -6.61 -15.17
C VAL A 21 22.06 -6.44 -14.53
N LEU A 22 21.51 -5.23 -14.48
CA LEU A 22 20.23 -4.95 -13.83
C LEU A 22 19.09 -4.74 -14.83
N TRP A 23 17.95 -5.35 -14.54
CA TRP A 23 16.67 -5.03 -15.17
C TRP A 23 15.86 -4.18 -14.19
N HIS A 24 15.71 -2.90 -14.52
CA HIS A 24 15.05 -1.93 -13.65
C HIS A 24 13.51 -2.01 -13.72
N PRO A 25 12.83 -1.71 -12.60
CA PRO A 25 11.37 -1.68 -12.54
C PRO A 25 10.79 -0.47 -13.29
N CYS A 26 9.56 -0.62 -13.80
CA CYS A 26 8.74 0.46 -14.37
C CYS A 26 9.46 1.36 -15.40
N THR A 27 10.36 0.82 -16.21
CA THR A 27 11.15 1.59 -17.19
C THR A 27 11.32 0.83 -18.50
N GLN A 28 11.46 1.57 -19.59
CA GLN A 28 11.92 1.02 -20.86
C GLN A 28 13.46 1.06 -20.87
N MET A 29 14.09 -0.11 -20.69
CA MET A 29 15.54 -0.24 -20.60
C MET A 29 16.29 0.39 -21.77
N ARG A 30 15.70 0.41 -22.97
CA ARG A 30 16.28 1.05 -24.17
C ARG A 30 16.45 2.57 -24.04
N GLU A 31 15.70 3.23 -23.16
CA GLU A 31 15.77 4.68 -22.97
C GLU A 31 16.96 5.10 -22.11
N HIS A 32 17.47 4.22 -21.25
CA HIS A 32 18.50 4.57 -20.27
C HIS A 32 19.87 4.99 -20.82
N PRO A 33 20.34 4.50 -21.98
CA PRO A 33 21.59 5.01 -22.55
C PRO A 33 21.52 6.49 -22.97
N ASP A 34 20.38 6.95 -23.51
CA ASP A 34 20.32 8.22 -24.25
C ASP A 34 19.24 9.20 -23.77
N THR A 35 18.03 8.71 -23.46
CA THR A 35 16.86 9.56 -23.18
C THR A 35 16.66 9.82 -21.70
N LEU A 36 16.81 8.78 -20.88
CA LEU A 36 16.66 8.87 -19.44
C LEU A 36 17.86 8.23 -18.73
N PRO A 37 19.03 8.89 -18.74
CA PRO A 37 20.21 8.36 -18.08
C PRO A 37 19.95 8.03 -16.60
N LEU A 38 20.21 6.79 -16.19
CA LEU A 38 20.20 6.36 -14.78
C LEU A 38 20.97 7.31 -13.83
N LEU A 39 20.56 7.42 -12.59
CA LEU A 39 21.29 8.22 -11.60
C LEU A 39 21.91 7.26 -10.59
N PRO A 40 23.20 6.89 -10.72
CA PRO A 40 23.84 5.99 -9.78
C PRO A 40 24.11 6.73 -8.46
N ILE A 41 23.20 6.54 -7.51
CA ILE A 41 23.24 7.20 -6.21
C ILE A 41 24.22 6.48 -5.28
N ALA A 42 25.16 7.22 -4.69
CA ALA A 42 26.16 6.68 -3.78
C ALA A 42 25.73 6.76 -2.31
N ARG A 43 25.02 7.84 -1.93
CA ARG A 43 24.50 8.04 -0.57
C ARG A 43 23.31 9.00 -0.57
N GLY A 44 22.63 9.10 0.56
CA GLY A 44 21.66 10.16 0.80
C GLY A 44 21.94 10.90 2.11
N GLU A 45 21.44 12.14 2.19
CA GLU A 45 21.62 13.04 3.33
C GLU A 45 20.42 13.98 3.44
N GLY A 46 19.56 13.78 4.44
CA GLY A 46 18.32 14.54 4.56
C GLY A 46 17.47 14.39 3.29
N PRO A 47 16.94 15.46 2.69
CA PRO A 47 16.10 15.32 1.48
C PRO A 47 16.92 15.08 0.19
N TRP A 48 18.23 14.90 0.27
CA TRP A 48 19.11 14.83 -0.90
C TRP A 48 19.61 13.42 -1.17
N LEU A 49 19.58 13.03 -2.44
CA LEU A 49 20.35 11.92 -3.00
C LEU A 49 21.65 12.49 -3.59
N VAL A 50 22.77 11.79 -3.40
CA VAL A 50 24.08 12.22 -3.88
C VAL A 50 24.69 11.12 -4.74
N ASP A 51 25.00 11.44 -5.99
CA ASP A 51 25.62 10.50 -6.92
C ASP A 51 27.11 10.26 -6.63
N HIS A 52 27.72 9.38 -7.41
CA HIS A 52 29.14 9.03 -7.28
C HIS A 52 30.12 10.17 -7.63
N ASP A 53 29.69 11.21 -8.34
CA ASP A 53 30.51 12.39 -8.64
C ASP A 53 30.24 13.54 -7.66
N GLY A 54 29.36 13.33 -6.67
CA GLY A 54 29.03 14.29 -5.63
C GLY A 54 27.90 15.26 -5.97
N LYS A 55 27.24 15.12 -7.12
CA LYS A 55 26.08 15.94 -7.48
C LYS A 55 24.87 15.55 -6.64
N ARG A 56 24.14 16.58 -6.20
CA ARG A 56 22.99 16.45 -5.30
C ARG A 56 21.69 16.58 -6.08
N TYR A 57 20.75 15.70 -5.75
CA TYR A 57 19.40 15.65 -6.32
C TYR A 57 18.40 15.73 -5.18
N LEU A 58 17.46 16.66 -5.26
CA LEU A 58 16.36 16.71 -4.29
C LEU A 58 15.43 15.53 -4.55
N ASP A 59 15.20 14.69 -3.55
CA ASP A 59 14.23 13.61 -3.64
C ASP A 59 12.80 14.14 -3.45
N ALA A 60 12.31 14.85 -4.46
CA ALA A 60 11.00 15.50 -4.45
C ALA A 60 9.82 14.51 -4.44
N VAL A 61 10.08 13.23 -4.70
CA VAL A 61 9.07 12.16 -4.71
C VAL A 61 9.24 11.19 -3.54
N SER A 62 10.17 11.47 -2.63
CA SER A 62 10.44 10.64 -1.46
C SER A 62 10.67 9.17 -1.78
N SER A 63 11.41 8.88 -2.86
CA SER A 63 11.74 7.53 -3.32
C SER A 63 10.48 6.65 -3.41
N TRP A 64 9.52 7.05 -4.25
CA TRP A 64 8.18 6.47 -4.35
C TRP A 64 7.34 6.54 -3.05
N TRP A 65 7.32 7.73 -2.44
CA TRP A 65 6.50 8.05 -1.26
C TRP A 65 6.80 7.16 -0.05
N THR A 66 7.99 6.56 0.00
CA THR A 66 8.46 5.72 1.10
C THR A 66 9.16 6.53 2.17
N ASN A 67 10.01 7.48 1.75
CA ASN A 67 10.82 8.27 2.66
C ASN A 67 9.97 9.31 3.41
N LEU A 68 10.09 9.38 4.74
CA LEU A 68 9.37 10.36 5.58
C LEU A 68 10.29 11.42 6.18
N PHE A 69 11.50 11.04 6.58
CA PHE A 69 12.36 11.85 7.44
C PHE A 69 13.71 12.20 6.80
N GLY A 70 13.82 12.04 5.49
CA GLY A 70 15.06 12.14 4.75
C GLY A 70 15.87 10.85 4.75
N HIS A 71 16.87 10.82 3.89
CA HIS A 71 17.84 9.75 3.72
C HIS A 71 18.87 9.72 4.85
N ALA A 72 19.32 8.51 5.18
CA ALA A 72 20.30 8.24 6.24
C ALA A 72 19.88 8.75 7.63
N GLN A 73 18.58 8.71 7.95
CA GLN A 73 18.05 9.07 9.28
C GLN A 73 18.71 8.22 10.40
N PRO A 74 19.57 8.82 11.25
CA PRO A 74 20.38 8.09 12.22
C PRO A 74 19.58 7.29 13.25
N ARG A 75 18.39 7.76 13.66
CA ARG A 75 17.56 7.06 14.66
C ARG A 75 17.07 5.69 14.16
N ILE A 76 16.60 5.64 12.92
CA ILE A 76 16.09 4.41 12.29
C ILE A 76 17.26 3.47 11.97
N GLY A 77 18.34 3.99 11.37
CA GLY A 77 19.55 3.21 11.09
C GLY A 77 20.14 2.56 12.34
N ALA A 78 20.20 3.29 13.45
CA ALA A 78 20.69 2.76 14.72
C ALA A 78 19.75 1.68 15.32
N ALA A 79 18.43 1.80 15.14
CA ALA A 79 17.48 0.78 15.58
C ALA A 79 17.66 -0.54 14.82
N ILE A 80 17.80 -0.46 13.50
CA ILE A 80 18.09 -1.62 12.64
C ILE A 80 19.41 -2.26 13.04
N ALA A 81 20.49 -1.47 13.19
CA ALA A 81 21.80 -1.98 13.55
C ALA A 81 21.79 -2.73 14.89
N ARG A 82 21.09 -2.20 15.91
CA ARG A 82 20.93 -2.90 17.20
C ARG A 82 20.19 -4.22 17.01
N GLN A 83 19.04 -4.20 16.33
CA GLN A 83 18.25 -5.41 16.11
C GLN A 83 19.03 -6.49 15.35
N ALA A 84 19.86 -6.10 14.37
CA ALA A 84 20.66 -7.04 13.56
C ALA A 84 21.70 -7.81 14.38
N THR A 85 22.14 -7.27 15.51
CA THR A 85 23.06 -7.96 16.43
C THR A 85 22.34 -8.86 17.44
N GLN A 86 21.01 -8.80 17.50
CA GLN A 86 20.19 -9.57 18.43
C GLN A 86 19.41 -10.69 17.74
N LEU A 87 18.70 -10.36 16.67
CA LEU A 87 17.92 -11.30 15.87
C LEU A 87 17.60 -10.66 14.52
N GLU A 88 18.17 -11.20 13.45
CA GLU A 88 17.98 -10.76 12.07
C GLU A 88 16.71 -11.34 11.43
N GLN A 89 16.34 -12.57 11.81
CA GLN A 89 15.22 -13.29 11.20
C GLN A 89 14.74 -14.46 12.08
N VAL A 90 13.42 -14.62 12.18
CA VAL A 90 12.75 -15.84 12.64
C VAL A 90 11.40 -15.94 11.95
N MET A 91 10.93 -17.16 11.63
CA MET A 91 9.61 -17.34 11.01
C MET A 91 8.50 -17.01 12.01
N LEU A 92 7.49 -16.22 11.62
CA LEU A 92 6.34 -15.89 12.48
C LEU A 92 5.21 -16.95 12.43
N ALA A 93 5.52 -18.14 11.93
CA ALA A 93 4.62 -19.29 11.93
C ALA A 93 4.97 -20.21 13.11
N GLY A 94 4.43 -19.88 14.29
CA GLY A 94 4.66 -20.63 15.54
C GLY A 94 5.74 -20.06 16.45
N PHE A 95 6.47 -19.03 16.01
CA PHE A 95 7.35 -18.22 16.87
C PHE A 95 6.85 -16.78 16.96
N SER A 96 7.39 -16.04 17.92
CA SER A 96 7.16 -14.61 18.11
C SER A 96 8.47 -13.92 18.49
N HIS A 97 8.49 -12.59 18.42
CA HIS A 97 9.58 -11.76 18.88
C HIS A 97 9.07 -10.38 19.29
N GLU A 98 9.83 -9.72 20.17
CA GLU A 98 9.44 -8.45 20.79
C GLU A 98 9.12 -7.33 19.77
N PRO A 99 9.96 -7.07 18.74
CA PRO A 99 9.66 -6.01 17.77
C PRO A 99 8.31 -6.17 17.03
N ALA A 100 7.92 -7.39 16.65
CA ALA A 100 6.64 -7.62 15.99
C ALA A 100 5.46 -7.35 16.94
N VAL A 101 5.55 -7.78 18.20
CA VAL A 101 4.48 -7.54 19.19
C VAL A 101 4.33 -6.05 19.48
N LEU A 102 5.44 -5.36 19.80
CA LEU A 102 5.41 -3.93 20.10
C LEU A 102 4.93 -3.09 18.92
N LEU A 103 5.32 -3.46 17.70
CA LEU A 103 4.84 -2.77 16.51
C LEU A 103 3.34 -2.97 16.32
N ALA A 104 2.83 -4.19 16.51
CA ALA A 104 1.41 -4.47 16.39
C ALA A 104 0.60 -3.65 17.40
N GLU A 105 1.02 -3.62 18.66
CA GLU A 105 0.39 -2.81 19.71
C GLU A 105 0.37 -1.32 19.36
N ARG A 106 1.50 -0.76 18.90
CA ARG A 106 1.58 0.64 18.48
C ARG A 106 0.68 0.95 17.28
N LEU A 107 0.68 0.09 16.26
CA LEU A 107 -0.17 0.26 15.08
C LEU A 107 -1.66 0.25 15.46
N LEU A 108 -2.10 -0.67 16.32
CA LEU A 108 -3.49 -0.73 16.79
C LEU A 108 -3.87 0.46 17.68
N ALA A 109 -2.92 1.00 18.45
CA ALA A 109 -3.14 2.18 19.29
C ALA A 109 -3.37 3.44 18.45
N ILE A 110 -2.64 3.61 17.33
CA ILE A 110 -2.73 4.79 16.48
C ILE A 110 -3.73 4.65 15.33
N ALA A 111 -4.25 3.44 15.06
CA ALA A 111 -5.18 3.20 13.97
C ALA A 111 -6.43 4.09 14.04
N PRO A 112 -7.03 4.44 12.87
CA PRO A 112 -8.25 5.25 12.82
C PRO A 112 -9.36 4.67 13.70
N ARG A 113 -10.15 5.56 14.30
CA ARG A 113 -11.30 5.21 15.14
C ARG A 113 -12.57 5.83 14.56
N GLN A 114 -13.69 5.14 14.75
CA GLN A 114 -15.01 5.64 14.38
C GLN A 114 -15.98 5.41 15.54
N ALA A 115 -16.76 6.43 15.89
CA ALA A 115 -17.74 6.32 16.97
C ALA A 115 -18.76 5.20 16.68
N GLY A 116 -19.02 4.34 17.67
CA GLY A 116 -19.96 3.23 17.54
C GLY A 116 -19.44 2.00 16.80
N ARG A 117 -18.14 1.95 16.44
CA ARG A 117 -17.49 0.76 15.87
C ARG A 117 -16.34 0.28 16.77
N ASP A 118 -16.22 -1.04 16.92
CA ASP A 118 -15.10 -1.65 17.62
C ASP A 118 -13.79 -1.41 16.86
N PRO A 119 -12.69 -1.10 17.55
CA PRO A 119 -11.44 -0.79 16.87
C PRO A 119 -10.84 -2.00 16.13
N LEU A 120 -9.95 -1.70 15.19
CA LEU A 120 -9.03 -2.70 14.65
C LEU A 120 -8.26 -3.36 15.82
N ALA A 121 -8.10 -4.68 15.74
CA ALA A 121 -7.65 -5.49 16.88
C ALA A 121 -6.51 -6.47 16.54
N LYS A 122 -6.26 -6.75 15.26
CA LYS A 122 -5.24 -7.70 14.81
C LYS A 122 -4.37 -7.10 13.72
N VAL A 123 -3.12 -7.56 13.66
CA VAL A 123 -2.14 -7.17 12.63
C VAL A 123 -1.59 -8.42 11.97
N PHE A 124 -1.59 -8.44 10.64
CA PHE A 124 -0.85 -9.39 9.84
C PHE A 124 0.24 -8.65 9.06
N TYR A 125 1.48 -9.13 9.09
CA TYR A 125 2.58 -8.51 8.38
C TYR A 125 2.79 -9.12 6.99
N ALA A 126 3.12 -8.29 6.00
CA ALA A 126 3.67 -8.70 4.73
C ALA A 126 4.99 -7.98 4.41
N ASP A 127 5.67 -8.28 3.30
CA ASP A 127 6.94 -7.63 2.92
C ASP A 127 6.74 -6.35 2.10
N ASN A 128 5.64 -6.21 1.36
CA ASN A 128 5.38 -5.05 0.53
C ASN A 128 3.88 -4.74 0.40
N GLY A 129 3.57 -3.58 -0.21
CA GLY A 129 2.20 -3.10 -0.39
C GLY A 129 1.30 -4.07 -1.17
N SER A 130 1.75 -4.57 -2.32
CA SER A 130 0.97 -5.51 -3.15
C SER A 130 0.66 -6.80 -2.38
N ALA A 131 1.63 -7.34 -1.65
CA ALA A 131 1.42 -8.50 -0.78
C ALA A 131 0.41 -8.22 0.35
N GLY A 132 0.46 -7.02 0.94
CA GLY A 132 -0.53 -6.57 1.93
C GLY A 132 -1.95 -6.50 1.36
N VAL A 133 -2.11 -5.98 0.14
CA VAL A 133 -3.40 -5.98 -0.56
C VAL A 133 -3.89 -7.40 -0.81
N GLU A 134 -3.04 -8.32 -1.29
CA GLU A 134 -3.44 -9.72 -1.48
C GLU A 134 -3.84 -10.42 -0.17
N VAL A 135 -3.17 -10.12 0.93
CA VAL A 135 -3.57 -10.59 2.27
C VAL A 135 -4.98 -10.08 2.60
N ALA A 136 -5.25 -8.79 2.43
CA ALA A 136 -6.55 -8.18 2.73
C ALA A 136 -7.68 -8.78 1.86
N LEU A 137 -7.44 -8.94 0.55
CA LEU A 137 -8.40 -9.56 -0.37
C LEU A 137 -8.70 -11.01 0.05
N LYS A 138 -7.67 -11.81 0.35
CA LYS A 138 -7.83 -13.19 0.81
C LYS A 138 -8.55 -13.28 2.15
N MET A 139 -8.26 -12.37 3.09
CA MET A 139 -8.94 -12.29 4.39
C MET A 139 -10.43 -12.00 4.22
N ALA A 140 -10.78 -10.98 3.43
CA ALA A 140 -12.17 -10.62 3.16
C ALA A 140 -12.95 -11.75 2.49
N PHE A 141 -12.37 -12.39 1.47
CA PHE A 141 -13.01 -13.52 0.78
C PHE A 141 -13.17 -14.75 1.67
N HIS A 142 -12.10 -15.15 2.37
CA HIS A 142 -12.10 -16.36 3.21
C HIS A 142 -13.01 -16.20 4.42
N TYR A 143 -13.16 -15.00 4.98
CA TYR A 143 -14.16 -14.71 6.00
C TYR A 143 -15.56 -15.23 5.59
N PHE A 144 -16.02 -14.88 4.38
CA PHE A 144 -17.33 -15.33 3.92
C PHE A 144 -17.39 -16.84 3.63
N ARG A 145 -16.28 -17.46 3.21
CA ARG A 145 -16.20 -18.92 3.09
C ARG A 145 -16.41 -19.60 4.44
N ASN A 146 -15.76 -19.10 5.48
CA ASN A 146 -15.89 -19.60 6.85
C ASN A 146 -17.27 -19.37 7.46
N ARG A 147 -18.02 -18.39 6.94
CA ARG A 147 -19.42 -18.11 7.30
C ARG A 147 -20.43 -18.92 6.48
N GLY A 148 -19.99 -19.72 5.50
CA GLY A 148 -20.86 -20.45 4.58
C GLY A 148 -21.49 -19.59 3.47
N GLU A 149 -21.06 -18.34 3.34
CA GLU A 149 -21.56 -17.37 2.34
C GLU A 149 -20.80 -17.50 1.01
N HIS A 150 -20.91 -18.68 0.39
CA HIS A 150 -20.11 -19.02 -0.80
C HIS A 150 -20.45 -18.22 -2.08
N HIS A 151 -21.51 -17.43 -2.06
CA HIS A 151 -21.91 -16.56 -3.17
C HIS A 151 -21.16 -15.22 -3.16
N ARG A 152 -20.66 -14.76 -2.01
CA ARG A 152 -19.81 -13.57 -1.90
C ARG A 152 -18.43 -13.85 -2.49
N THR A 153 -18.20 -13.35 -3.70
CA THR A 153 -17.00 -13.63 -4.51
C THR A 153 -16.38 -12.39 -5.14
N ARG A 154 -17.12 -11.28 -5.22
CA ARG A 154 -16.71 -10.10 -5.98
C ARG A 154 -16.00 -9.08 -5.11
N PHE A 155 -15.13 -8.31 -5.75
CA PHE A 155 -14.53 -7.12 -5.18
C PHE A 155 -14.94 -5.92 -6.01
N VAL A 156 -15.11 -4.77 -5.36
CA VAL A 156 -15.27 -3.48 -6.04
C VAL A 156 -14.02 -2.65 -5.77
N ALA A 157 -13.41 -2.14 -6.83
CA ALA A 157 -12.35 -1.14 -6.77
C ALA A 157 -12.79 0.15 -7.47
N LEU A 158 -11.96 1.19 -7.40
CA LEU A 158 -12.25 2.44 -8.10
C LEU A 158 -11.55 2.47 -9.46
N GLU A 159 -12.22 3.03 -10.45
CA GLU A 159 -11.56 3.46 -11.69
C GLU A 159 -10.33 4.32 -11.35
N ASN A 160 -9.27 4.21 -12.15
CA ASN A 160 -7.99 4.91 -11.93
C ASN A 160 -7.27 4.58 -10.59
N GLY A 161 -7.72 3.56 -9.84
CA GLY A 161 -7.07 3.13 -8.59
C GLY A 161 -5.80 2.30 -8.82
N TYR A 162 -4.88 2.33 -7.85
CA TYR A 162 -3.68 1.50 -7.85
C TYR A 162 -3.45 0.84 -6.50
N HIS A 163 -3.34 -0.49 -6.51
CA HIS A 163 -3.17 -1.29 -5.29
C HIS A 163 -1.95 -2.21 -5.35
N GLY A 164 -1.14 -2.14 -6.42
CA GLY A 164 0.06 -2.94 -6.61
C GLY A 164 0.11 -3.70 -7.94
N GLU A 165 1.16 -4.49 -8.13
CA GLU A 165 1.49 -5.13 -9.42
C GLU A 165 1.57 -6.67 -9.36
N THR A 166 1.41 -7.28 -8.17
CA THR A 166 1.17 -8.74 -8.10
C THR A 166 -0.22 -9.06 -8.64
N LEU A 167 -0.47 -10.26 -9.15
CA LEU A 167 -1.70 -10.56 -9.92
C LEU A 167 -2.99 -10.23 -9.14
N GLY A 168 -3.05 -10.51 -7.83
CA GLY A 168 -4.22 -10.18 -7.03
C GLY A 168 -4.39 -8.67 -6.82
N ALA A 169 -3.31 -7.97 -6.44
CA ALA A 169 -3.31 -6.52 -6.30
C ALA A 169 -3.62 -5.79 -7.63
N LEU A 170 -3.04 -6.24 -8.73
CA LEU A 170 -3.26 -5.71 -10.07
C LEU A 170 -4.70 -5.94 -10.55
N SER A 171 -5.33 -7.05 -10.14
CA SER A 171 -6.73 -7.36 -10.47
C SER A 171 -7.73 -6.33 -9.96
N VAL A 172 -7.39 -5.62 -8.87
CA VAL A 172 -8.19 -4.54 -8.29
C VAL A 172 -7.63 -3.14 -8.62
N GLY A 173 -6.58 -3.04 -9.45
CA GLY A 173 -6.11 -1.76 -9.98
C GLY A 173 -6.65 -1.47 -11.38
N ASP A 174 -6.81 -0.18 -11.72
CA ASP A 174 -7.36 0.29 -13.00
C ASP A 174 -6.49 1.37 -13.66
N ILE A 175 -5.17 1.15 -13.66
CA ILE A 175 -4.25 1.94 -14.50
C ILE A 175 -3.93 1.12 -15.76
N PRO A 176 -4.42 1.51 -16.95
CA PRO A 176 -4.31 0.70 -18.16
C PRO A 176 -2.87 0.33 -18.55
N LEU A 177 -1.91 1.22 -18.25
CA LEU A 177 -0.49 1.01 -18.51
C LEU A 177 0.04 -0.27 -17.85
N TYR A 178 -0.36 -0.51 -16.59
CA TYR A 178 0.07 -1.67 -15.83
C TYR A 178 -0.84 -2.87 -16.05
N ARG A 179 -2.15 -2.66 -16.26
CA ARG A 179 -3.16 -3.73 -16.30
C ARG A 179 -3.26 -4.44 -17.65
N ARG A 180 -3.22 -3.71 -18.77
CA ARG A 180 -3.69 -4.20 -20.09
C ARG A 180 -2.99 -5.48 -20.56
N VAL A 181 -1.66 -5.56 -20.37
CA VAL A 181 -0.87 -6.70 -20.82
C VAL A 181 -1.21 -7.97 -20.04
N TYR A 182 -1.54 -7.84 -18.76
CA TYR A 182 -1.80 -8.96 -17.87
C TYR A 182 -3.28 -9.33 -17.73
N ALA A 183 -4.19 -8.59 -18.36
CA ALA A 183 -5.65 -8.81 -18.26
C ALA A 183 -6.09 -10.29 -18.38
N PRO A 184 -5.51 -11.14 -19.26
CA PRO A 184 -5.87 -12.57 -19.32
C PRO A 184 -5.52 -13.40 -18.07
N LEU A 185 -4.68 -12.88 -17.16
CA LEU A 185 -4.27 -13.54 -15.92
C LEU A 185 -5.04 -13.04 -14.69
N LEU A 186 -5.82 -11.97 -14.83
CA LEU A 186 -6.44 -11.27 -13.70
C LEU A 186 -7.82 -11.85 -13.40
N THR A 187 -8.15 -11.92 -12.10
CA THR A 187 -9.52 -12.11 -11.66
C THR A 187 -10.34 -10.84 -11.96
N GLU A 188 -11.62 -10.99 -12.28
CA GLU A 188 -12.48 -9.86 -12.61
C GLU A 188 -13.02 -9.17 -11.34
N ALA A 189 -12.51 -7.97 -11.06
CA ALA A 189 -13.12 -7.02 -10.13
C ALA A 189 -14.18 -6.17 -10.84
N LEU A 190 -15.13 -5.64 -10.07
CA LEU A 190 -16.02 -4.56 -10.50
C LEU A 190 -15.32 -3.22 -10.27
N PHE A 191 -15.60 -2.23 -11.10
CA PHE A 191 -15.03 -0.89 -10.96
C PHE A 191 -16.14 0.14 -10.80
N ALA A 192 -16.10 0.87 -9.68
CA ALA A 192 -16.93 2.04 -9.45
C ALA A 192 -16.25 3.29 -10.03
N PRO A 193 -17.01 4.26 -10.56
CA PRO A 193 -16.46 5.51 -11.05
C PRO A 193 -15.58 6.22 -10.03
N SER A 194 -14.47 6.80 -10.49
CA SER A 194 -13.57 7.53 -9.59
C SER A 194 -14.24 8.79 -9.02
N PRO A 195 -14.13 9.05 -7.70
CA PRO A 195 -14.58 10.29 -7.07
C PRO A 195 -13.62 11.47 -7.28
N ASP A 196 -12.63 11.35 -8.19
CA ASP A 196 -11.67 12.41 -8.52
C ASP A 196 -12.33 13.76 -8.75
N ALA A 197 -11.97 14.74 -7.90
CA ALA A 197 -12.48 16.10 -7.97
C ALA A 197 -12.06 16.82 -9.26
N TYR A 198 -10.98 16.40 -9.91
CA TYR A 198 -10.56 16.96 -11.20
C TYR A 198 -11.56 16.68 -12.33
N LEU A 199 -12.38 15.64 -12.19
CA LEU A 199 -13.45 15.27 -13.14
C LEU A 199 -14.78 15.99 -12.86
N ALA A 200 -14.82 16.92 -11.91
CA ALA A 200 -16.03 17.69 -11.63
C ALA A 200 -16.44 18.55 -12.84
N GLU A 201 -17.72 18.51 -13.20
CA GLU A 201 -18.28 19.30 -14.28
C GLU A 201 -18.27 20.81 -13.94
N PRO A 202 -18.31 21.72 -14.93
CA PRO A 202 -18.44 23.15 -14.67
C PRO A 202 -19.63 23.47 -13.75
N GLY A 203 -19.35 24.03 -12.58
CA GLY A 203 -20.36 24.34 -11.55
C GLY A 203 -20.62 23.23 -10.53
N GLN A 204 -20.01 22.06 -10.69
CA GLN A 204 -20.04 20.95 -9.73
C GLN A 204 -18.90 21.10 -8.71
N SER A 205 -19.22 21.00 -7.42
CA SER A 205 -18.23 20.91 -6.35
C SER A 205 -17.60 19.52 -6.24
N ALA A 206 -16.42 19.42 -5.63
CA ALA A 206 -15.77 18.13 -5.34
C ALA A 206 -16.69 17.19 -4.54
N ALA A 207 -17.43 17.71 -3.56
CA ALA A 207 -18.40 16.94 -2.77
C ALA A 207 -19.55 16.39 -3.64
N GLN A 208 -20.09 17.19 -4.57
CA GLN A 208 -21.12 16.71 -5.50
C GLN A 208 -20.59 15.62 -6.43
N ARG A 209 -19.35 15.75 -6.93
CA ARG A 209 -18.70 14.70 -7.72
C ARG A 209 -18.52 13.41 -6.92
N ALA A 210 -18.08 13.53 -5.68
CA ALA A 210 -17.96 12.40 -4.75
C ALA A 210 -19.31 11.72 -4.48
N HIS A 211 -20.39 12.48 -4.25
CA HIS A 211 -21.73 11.91 -4.10
C HIS A 211 -22.17 11.14 -5.35
N GLN A 212 -21.99 11.72 -6.55
CA GLN A 212 -22.32 11.06 -7.81
C GLN A 212 -21.57 9.74 -7.99
N ALA A 213 -20.27 9.71 -7.67
CA ALA A 213 -19.49 8.48 -7.70
C ALA A 213 -19.97 7.45 -6.66
N ALA A 214 -20.41 7.90 -5.48
CA ALA A 214 -20.96 7.02 -4.45
C ALA A 214 -22.33 6.44 -4.84
N ASP A 215 -23.17 7.20 -5.56
CA ASP A 215 -24.44 6.70 -6.09
C ASP A 215 -24.22 5.60 -7.14
N ALA A 216 -23.16 5.72 -7.94
CA ALA A 216 -22.74 4.66 -8.86
C ALA A 216 -22.23 3.41 -8.10
N LEU A 217 -21.50 3.59 -6.99
CA LEU A 217 -21.14 2.47 -6.11
C LEU A 217 -22.38 1.79 -5.51
N ALA A 218 -23.40 2.55 -5.09
CA ALA A 218 -24.66 2.00 -4.61
C ALA A 218 -25.35 1.16 -5.70
N THR A 219 -25.34 1.64 -6.95
CA THR A 219 -25.88 0.91 -8.10
C THR A 219 -25.18 -0.45 -8.30
N LEU A 220 -23.87 -0.54 -8.07
CA LEU A 220 -23.16 -1.83 -8.14
C LEU A 220 -23.62 -2.80 -7.04
N PHE A 221 -23.89 -2.32 -5.82
CA PHE A 221 -24.47 -3.15 -4.77
C PHE A 221 -25.88 -3.65 -5.14
N ASP A 222 -26.71 -2.80 -5.74
CA ASP A 222 -28.06 -3.16 -6.20
C ASP A 222 -28.02 -4.20 -7.33
N GLN A 223 -27.04 -4.11 -8.22
CA GLN A 223 -26.85 -5.05 -9.35
C GLN A 223 -26.25 -6.40 -8.91
N HIS A 224 -25.53 -6.42 -7.78
CA HIS A 224 -24.83 -7.59 -7.27
C HIS A 224 -25.19 -7.90 -5.80
N PRO A 225 -26.49 -8.05 -5.48
CA PRO A 225 -26.95 -8.14 -4.09
C PRO A 225 -26.36 -9.37 -3.41
N GLY A 226 -25.59 -9.15 -2.35
CA GLY A 226 -24.92 -10.21 -1.59
C GLY A 226 -23.75 -10.88 -2.32
N GLU A 227 -23.30 -10.44 -3.49
CA GLU A 227 -22.15 -11.06 -4.17
C GLU A 227 -20.81 -10.39 -3.81
N ILE A 228 -20.85 -9.17 -3.29
CA ILE A 228 -19.66 -8.35 -3.00
C ILE A 228 -19.08 -8.72 -1.63
N CYS A 229 -17.80 -9.09 -1.61
CA CYS A 229 -17.02 -9.31 -0.40
C CYS A 229 -16.55 -7.99 0.21
N ALA A 230 -15.95 -7.14 -0.63
CA ALA A 230 -15.32 -5.92 -0.16
C ALA A 230 -15.25 -4.84 -1.24
N VAL A 231 -15.20 -3.59 -0.78
CA VAL A 231 -14.79 -2.42 -1.55
C VAL A 231 -13.37 -2.07 -1.11
N ILE A 232 -12.45 -1.90 -2.07
CA ILE A 232 -11.08 -1.43 -1.84
C ILE A 232 -10.88 -0.05 -2.48
N LEU A 233 -10.23 0.86 -1.75
CA LEU A 233 -9.93 2.21 -2.23
C LEU A 233 -8.69 2.80 -1.57
N GLU A 234 -8.07 3.78 -2.22
CA GLU A 234 -7.06 4.67 -1.62
C GLU A 234 -7.79 5.85 -0.95
N PRO A 235 -7.75 6.03 0.39
CA PRO A 235 -8.48 7.13 1.02
C PRO A 235 -7.93 8.49 0.64
N ARG A 236 -8.82 9.40 0.22
CA ARG A 236 -8.56 10.82 -0.13
C ARG A 236 -7.74 11.04 -1.40
N LEU A 237 -6.83 10.15 -1.79
CA LEU A 237 -5.85 10.42 -2.83
C LEU A 237 -5.48 9.14 -3.60
N GLN A 238 -5.83 9.09 -4.90
CA GLN A 238 -5.29 8.08 -5.82
C GLN A 238 -3.91 8.55 -6.31
N CYS A 239 -2.85 8.04 -5.69
CA CYS A 239 -1.51 8.58 -5.88
C CYS A 239 -0.96 8.25 -7.27
N ALA A 240 -0.96 6.96 -7.65
CA ALA A 240 -0.41 6.51 -8.94
C ALA A 240 -1.32 6.88 -10.12
N GLY A 241 -2.62 7.10 -9.86
CA GLY A 241 -3.59 7.63 -10.82
C GLY A 241 -3.38 9.11 -11.19
N GLY A 242 -2.28 9.73 -10.73
CA GLY A 242 -1.93 11.12 -11.02
C GLY A 242 -2.24 12.10 -9.90
N MET A 243 -2.06 11.68 -8.64
CA MET A 243 -2.34 12.48 -7.45
C MET A 243 -3.77 13.03 -7.41
N ARG A 244 -4.75 12.17 -7.73
CA ARG A 244 -6.17 12.56 -7.84
C ARG A 244 -6.83 12.61 -6.48
N MET A 245 -7.25 13.82 -6.08
CA MET A 245 -7.82 14.08 -4.77
C MET A 245 -9.34 13.93 -4.79
N HIS A 246 -9.80 13.26 -3.75
CA HIS A 246 -11.17 13.10 -3.28
C HIS A 246 -11.88 14.32 -2.71
N ASP A 247 -13.20 14.25 -2.46
CA ASP A 247 -13.82 14.81 -1.25
C ASP A 247 -13.96 13.73 -0.16
N PRO A 248 -13.82 14.03 1.16
CA PRO A 248 -13.99 13.04 2.23
C PRO A 248 -15.35 12.36 2.26
N VAL A 249 -16.41 13.02 1.74
CA VAL A 249 -17.78 12.48 1.76
C VAL A 249 -17.88 11.14 1.01
N TYR A 250 -17.04 10.90 0.00
CA TYR A 250 -17.01 9.60 -0.68
C TYR A 250 -16.70 8.45 0.30
N LEU A 251 -15.76 8.64 1.22
CA LEU A 251 -15.38 7.61 2.19
C LEU A 251 -16.50 7.32 3.17
N GLN A 252 -17.21 8.36 3.61
CA GLN A 252 -18.38 8.21 4.49
C GLN A 252 -19.46 7.38 3.79
N ARG A 253 -19.78 7.73 2.54
CA ARG A 253 -20.78 7.01 1.75
C ARG A 253 -20.36 5.58 1.42
N ALA A 254 -19.10 5.34 1.05
CA ALA A 254 -18.59 3.99 0.81
C ALA A 254 -18.68 3.12 2.07
N ARG A 255 -18.35 3.68 3.25
CA ARG A 255 -18.49 3.00 4.53
C ARG A 255 -19.95 2.63 4.82
N GLU A 256 -20.87 3.58 4.66
CA GLU A 256 -22.31 3.37 4.86
C GLU A 256 -22.86 2.28 3.92
N LEU A 257 -22.46 2.30 2.66
CA LEU A 257 -22.87 1.30 1.66
C LEU A 257 -22.32 -0.09 1.99
N CYS A 258 -21.06 -0.18 2.43
CA CYS A 258 -20.48 -1.44 2.89
C CYS A 258 -21.24 -2.00 4.10
N ASP A 259 -21.56 -1.15 5.09
CA ASP A 259 -22.32 -1.55 6.29
C ASP A 259 -23.73 -2.03 5.93
N ALA A 260 -24.44 -1.31 5.06
CA ALA A 260 -25.79 -1.66 4.63
C ALA A 260 -25.86 -2.99 3.87
N ASN A 261 -24.78 -3.38 3.18
CA ASN A 261 -24.74 -4.59 2.34
C ASN A 261 -23.94 -5.75 2.97
N GLY A 262 -23.41 -5.56 4.18
CA GLY A 262 -22.56 -6.55 4.85
C GLY A 262 -21.28 -6.86 4.09
N ALA A 263 -20.72 -5.88 3.36
CA ALA A 263 -19.42 -5.98 2.70
C ALA A 263 -18.34 -5.30 3.53
N PHE A 264 -17.09 -5.69 3.34
CA PHE A 264 -15.96 -5.05 4.01
C PHE A 264 -15.49 -3.79 3.27
N LEU A 265 -15.04 -2.79 4.02
CA LEU A 265 -14.25 -1.68 3.48
C LEU A 265 -12.76 -1.97 3.73
N ILE A 266 -11.98 -2.01 2.65
CA ILE A 266 -10.52 -2.08 2.68
C ILE A 266 -9.98 -0.69 2.35
N ALA A 267 -9.30 -0.06 3.31
CA ALA A 267 -8.58 1.17 3.08
C ALA A 267 -7.12 0.87 2.73
N ASP A 268 -6.72 1.21 1.52
CA ASP A 268 -5.32 1.20 1.09
C ASP A 268 -4.66 2.52 1.48
N GLU A 269 -4.05 2.55 2.67
CA GLU A 269 -3.27 3.68 3.16
C GLU A 269 -1.76 3.44 3.00
N ILE A 270 -1.37 2.61 2.03
CA ILE A 270 0.03 2.34 1.72
C ILE A 270 0.77 3.63 1.36
N ALA A 271 0.15 4.51 0.56
CA ALA A 271 0.76 5.78 0.17
C ALA A 271 0.38 6.96 1.09
N THR A 272 -0.87 6.98 1.55
CA THR A 272 -1.47 8.12 2.26
C THR A 272 -1.20 8.12 3.76
N GLY A 273 -0.92 6.94 4.34
CA GLY A 273 -0.65 6.77 5.75
C GLY A 273 0.65 7.44 6.20
N PHE A 274 0.79 7.54 7.52
CA PHE A 274 1.93 8.13 8.21
C PHE A 274 2.17 9.61 7.88
N GLY A 275 1.10 10.40 7.81
CA GLY A 275 1.20 11.87 7.74
C GLY A 275 1.18 12.46 6.33
N ARG A 276 1.15 11.64 5.28
CA ARG A 276 1.36 12.12 3.89
C ARG A 276 0.29 13.10 3.41
N THR A 277 -0.93 12.96 3.92
CA THR A 277 -2.09 13.80 3.58
C THR A 277 -2.38 14.90 4.62
N GLY A 278 -1.53 15.06 5.64
CA GLY A 278 -1.68 16.05 6.72
C GLY A 278 -2.29 15.52 8.02
N THR A 279 -2.94 14.37 7.98
CA THR A 279 -3.34 13.57 9.16
C THR A 279 -2.52 12.29 9.21
N LEU A 280 -2.49 11.59 10.35
CA LEU A 280 -1.71 10.36 10.46
C LEU A 280 -2.21 9.31 9.45
N PHE A 281 -3.52 9.17 9.34
CA PHE A 281 -4.21 8.40 8.32
C PHE A 281 -5.23 9.28 7.60
N ALA A 282 -5.37 9.12 6.28
CA ALA A 282 -6.32 9.86 5.47
C ALA A 282 -7.79 9.54 5.82
N CYS A 283 -8.06 8.33 6.32
CA CYS A 283 -9.35 7.92 6.89
C CYS A 283 -9.86 8.87 8.00
N GLU A 284 -8.97 9.46 8.79
CA GLU A 284 -9.33 10.40 9.86
C GLU A 284 -10.04 11.64 9.33
N GLN A 285 -9.71 12.08 8.11
CA GLN A 285 -10.30 13.26 7.48
C GLN A 285 -11.78 13.08 7.13
N ALA A 286 -12.24 11.83 7.09
CA ALA A 286 -13.64 11.47 6.89
C ALA A 286 -14.33 10.96 8.17
N GLY A 287 -13.58 10.77 9.27
CA GLY A 287 -14.09 10.12 10.48
C GLY A 287 -14.49 8.65 10.25
N VAL A 288 -13.87 7.98 9.29
CA VAL A 288 -14.21 6.60 8.88
C VAL A 288 -13.15 5.62 9.35
N MET A 289 -13.57 4.47 9.85
CA MET A 289 -12.71 3.33 10.13
C MET A 289 -13.03 2.17 9.17
N PRO A 290 -12.03 1.65 8.44
CA PRO A 290 -12.22 0.49 7.57
C PRO A 290 -12.35 -0.81 8.38
N ASP A 291 -12.71 -1.91 7.74
CA ASP A 291 -12.65 -3.24 8.37
C ASP A 291 -11.26 -3.87 8.22
N LEU A 292 -10.55 -3.49 7.14
CA LEU A 292 -9.17 -3.85 6.84
C LEU A 292 -8.38 -2.59 6.44
N LEU A 293 -7.24 -2.34 7.06
CA LEU A 293 -6.35 -1.22 6.76
C LEU A 293 -4.99 -1.72 6.29
N CYS A 294 -4.63 -1.41 5.05
CA CYS A 294 -3.34 -1.77 4.46
C CYS A 294 -2.33 -0.63 4.63
N LEU A 295 -1.15 -0.95 5.17
CA LEU A 295 -0.06 -0.01 5.46
C LEU A 295 1.25 -0.53 4.87
N SER A 296 2.10 0.34 4.32
CA SER A 296 3.47 0.02 3.90
C SER A 296 4.25 1.33 3.74
N LYS A 297 5.18 1.43 2.77
CA LYS A 297 5.97 2.62 2.40
C LYS A 297 6.49 3.41 3.61
N GLY A 298 5.75 4.45 4.03
CA GLY A 298 6.07 5.29 5.17
C GLY A 298 6.23 4.54 6.49
N LEU A 299 5.66 3.33 6.63
CA LEU A 299 5.72 2.51 7.84
C LEU A 299 7.14 2.35 8.40
N THR A 300 8.14 2.16 7.53
CA THR A 300 9.56 1.99 7.93
C THR A 300 10.39 3.24 7.65
N GLY A 301 9.76 4.37 7.33
CA GLY A 301 10.42 5.58 6.87
C GLY A 301 11.20 5.40 5.57
N GLY A 302 10.93 4.33 4.82
CA GLY A 302 11.61 3.95 3.58
C GLY A 302 12.90 3.14 3.75
N PHE A 303 13.23 2.67 4.96
CA PHE A 303 14.47 1.92 5.21
C PHE A 303 14.42 0.45 4.78
N LEU A 304 13.29 -0.21 5.03
CA LEU A 304 13.15 -1.66 4.81
C LEU A 304 11.75 -2.00 4.27
N PRO A 305 11.62 -3.04 3.44
CA PRO A 305 10.32 -3.57 3.03
C PRO A 305 9.54 -4.07 4.24
N LEU A 306 8.33 -3.54 4.43
CA LEU A 306 7.34 -4.04 5.37
C LEU A 306 5.96 -3.56 4.94
N SER A 307 4.96 -4.39 5.12
CA SER A 307 3.57 -3.98 5.13
C SER A 307 2.83 -4.59 6.32
N ALA A 308 1.72 -3.99 6.68
CA ALA A 308 0.83 -4.45 7.73
C ALA A 308 -0.62 -4.34 7.26
N VAL A 309 -1.40 -5.39 7.53
CA VAL A 309 -2.85 -5.40 7.35
C VAL A 309 -3.47 -5.46 8.74
N LEU A 310 -4.12 -4.38 9.13
CA LEU A 310 -4.87 -4.32 10.39
C LEU A 310 -6.30 -4.78 10.12
N ALA A 311 -6.87 -5.59 11.02
CA ALA A 311 -8.20 -6.16 10.87
C ALA A 311 -9.03 -6.02 12.15
N THR A 312 -10.35 -5.97 12.01
CA THR A 312 -11.29 -6.03 13.15
C THR A 312 -11.24 -7.38 13.85
N GLN A 313 -11.62 -7.40 15.13
CA GLN A 313 -11.71 -8.64 15.92
C GLN A 313 -12.72 -9.63 15.30
N ALA A 314 -13.87 -9.13 14.84
CA ALA A 314 -14.90 -9.95 14.20
C ALA A 314 -14.41 -10.69 12.96
N LEU A 315 -13.56 -10.05 12.14
CA LEU A 315 -12.94 -10.71 10.98
C LEU A 315 -12.02 -11.85 11.44
N TYR A 316 -11.16 -11.59 12.42
CA TYR A 316 -10.24 -12.59 12.96
C TYR A 316 -10.95 -13.79 13.58
N ASP A 317 -12.01 -13.56 14.34
CA ASP A 317 -12.75 -14.62 15.04
C ASP A 317 -13.37 -15.63 14.07
N ALA A 318 -13.68 -15.23 12.83
CA ALA A 318 -14.21 -16.15 11.81
C ALA A 318 -13.21 -17.21 11.34
N PHE A 319 -11.92 -17.04 11.63
CA PHE A 319 -10.84 -17.99 11.32
C PHE A 319 -10.49 -18.91 12.50
N LEU A 320 -11.06 -18.66 13.68
CA LEU A 320 -10.85 -19.53 14.84
C LEU A 320 -11.77 -20.74 14.74
N ASP A 321 -11.16 -21.92 14.65
CA ASP A 321 -11.84 -23.20 14.57
C ASP A 321 -10.90 -24.32 15.01
N ASP A 322 -11.45 -25.48 15.40
CA ASP A 322 -10.65 -26.67 15.69
C ASP A 322 -10.01 -27.26 14.41
N SER A 323 -10.64 -27.03 13.26
CA SER A 323 -10.14 -27.41 11.94
C SER A 323 -9.15 -26.40 11.38
N ARG A 324 -7.97 -26.90 10.99
CA ARG A 324 -6.95 -26.11 10.27
C ARG A 324 -7.41 -25.62 8.90
N GLU A 325 -8.42 -26.25 8.31
CA GLU A 325 -8.94 -25.87 6.98
C GLU A 325 -9.58 -24.48 6.97
N ARG A 326 -10.07 -24.02 8.13
CA ARG A 326 -10.66 -22.69 8.30
C ARG A 326 -9.64 -21.63 8.69
N ALA A 327 -8.41 -22.02 9.02
CA ALA A 327 -7.34 -21.10 9.40
C ALA A 327 -6.86 -20.29 8.20
N PHE A 328 -6.33 -19.09 8.45
CA PHE A 328 -5.72 -18.28 7.41
C PHE A 328 -4.30 -18.77 7.08
N LEU A 329 -4.21 -19.78 6.22
CA LEU A 329 -2.94 -20.36 5.76
C LEU A 329 -2.30 -19.50 4.67
N HIS A 330 -1.73 -18.36 5.08
CA HIS A 330 -0.98 -17.44 4.23
C HIS A 330 0.31 -17.02 4.95
N SER A 331 1.42 -17.02 4.23
CA SER A 331 2.70 -16.54 4.75
C SER A 331 3.67 -16.25 3.61
N HIS A 332 4.69 -15.45 3.89
CA HIS A 332 5.94 -15.42 3.12
C HIS A 332 7.11 -15.50 4.10
N SER A 333 8.31 -15.80 3.61
CA SER A 333 9.46 -16.10 4.48
C SER A 333 9.84 -14.95 5.43
N TYR A 334 9.57 -13.70 5.04
CA TYR A 334 9.92 -12.49 5.80
C TYR A 334 8.76 -11.88 6.59
N THR A 335 7.63 -12.59 6.74
CA THR A 335 6.47 -12.11 7.52
C THR A 335 6.93 -11.69 8.92
N GLY A 336 6.77 -10.39 9.23
CA GLY A 336 7.16 -9.81 10.51
C GLY A 336 8.66 -9.84 10.76
N ASN A 337 9.50 -9.57 9.75
CA ASN A 337 10.96 -9.52 9.92
C ASN A 337 11.37 -8.57 11.08
N PRO A 338 12.20 -9.03 12.06
CA PRO A 338 12.59 -8.23 13.22
C PRO A 338 13.25 -6.88 12.86
N LEU A 339 14.12 -6.84 11.84
CA LEU A 339 14.81 -5.60 11.42
C LEU A 339 13.80 -4.57 10.89
N ALA A 340 12.87 -5.01 10.06
CA ALA A 340 11.83 -4.17 9.51
C ALA A 340 10.87 -3.69 10.60
N CYS A 341 10.51 -4.54 11.55
CA CYS A 341 9.72 -4.14 12.72
C CYS A 341 10.44 -3.10 13.59
N ALA A 342 11.74 -3.27 13.84
CA ALA A 342 12.56 -2.31 14.57
C ALA A 342 12.68 -0.96 13.83
N ALA A 343 12.81 -0.98 12.50
CA ALA A 343 12.77 0.23 11.68
C ALA A 343 11.43 0.95 11.83
N ALA A 344 10.31 0.23 11.73
CA ALA A 344 8.99 0.79 11.87
C ALA A 344 8.72 1.34 13.28
N LEU A 345 9.17 0.65 14.33
CA LEU A 345 9.11 1.17 15.70
C LEU A 345 9.90 2.48 15.86
N ALA A 346 11.05 2.62 15.21
CA ALA A 346 11.83 3.85 15.25
C ALA A 346 11.21 5.00 14.44
N THR A 347 10.38 4.67 13.44
CA THR A 347 9.58 5.62 12.65
C THR A 347 8.43 6.21 13.48
N LEU A 348 7.74 5.37 14.28
CA LEU A 348 6.60 5.74 15.13
C LEU A 348 6.99 6.43 16.44
#